data_AF-A0A0B2QJP4-F1
#
_entry.id   AF-A0A0B2QJP4-F1
#
_cell.length_a   1.000
_cell.length_b   1.000
_cell.length_c   1.000
_cell.angle_alpha   90.00
_cell.angle_beta   90.00
_cell.angle_gamma   90.00
#
_symmetry.space_group_name_H-M   'P 1'
#
loop_
_entity.id
_entity.type
_entity.pdbx_description
1 polymer ?
#
loop_
_entity_poly.entity_id
_entity_poly.type
_entity_poly.pdbx_seq_one_letter_code
_entity_poly.pdbx_strand_id
1 'polypeptide(L)'
;KVEDKNHLFVNCSFNSKIWYVVLAWLGVSVVLPNDAKSLFIWMGGFVRVRRVKRLIFIFWHVTVWCLWNLRNQIIFKSDSIEFLACMAHIKIISWQWLFSKNGVKTSLFFSSWCCCPL
;
A
#
# COMPACT_ATOMS: atom_id res chain seq x y z
N LYS A 1 -7.91 14.98 -16.06
CA LYS A 1 -6.51 15.38 -15.86
C LYS A 1 -5.63 14.46 -16.69
N VAL A 2 -4.59 14.98 -17.35
CA VAL A 2 -3.56 14.15 -17.98
C VAL A 2 -2.89 13.34 -16.88
N GLU A 3 -2.74 12.04 -17.11
CA GLU A 3 -2.19 11.12 -16.13
C GLU A 3 -0.65 11.19 -16.15
N ASP A 4 -0.07 11.66 -15.05
CA ASP A 4 1.36 11.59 -14.78
C ASP A 4 1.65 10.62 -13.62
N LYS A 5 2.94 10.43 -13.30
CA LYS A 5 3.38 9.50 -12.23
C LYS A 5 2.77 9.86 -10.87
N ASN A 6 2.64 11.14 -10.55
CA ASN A 6 2.13 11.58 -9.26
C ASN A 6 0.61 11.47 -9.19
N HIS A 7 -0.10 11.79 -10.28
CA HIS A 7 -1.53 11.53 -10.43
C HIS A 7 -1.85 10.04 -10.30
N LEU A 8 -1.09 9.19 -10.98
CA LEU A 8 -1.25 7.73 -10.96
C LEU A 8 -0.97 7.12 -9.59
N PHE A 9 0.04 7.58 -8.86
CA PHE A 9 0.41 6.92 -7.61
C PHE A 9 -0.13 7.61 -6.36
N VAL A 10 -0.47 8.89 -6.40
CA VAL A 10 -0.80 9.65 -5.17
C VAL A 10 -2.00 10.57 -5.35
N ASN A 11 -2.00 11.45 -6.34
CA ASN A 11 -2.87 12.65 -6.37
C ASN A 11 -4.27 12.42 -6.94
N CYS A 12 -4.51 11.32 -7.65
CA CYS A 12 -5.88 10.97 -8.04
C CYS A 12 -6.72 10.71 -6.79
N SER A 13 -7.95 11.21 -6.73
CA SER A 13 -8.84 11.10 -5.56
C SER A 13 -9.00 9.66 -5.07
N PHE A 14 -9.10 8.71 -6.00
CA PHE A 14 -9.14 7.27 -5.68
C PHE A 14 -7.83 6.80 -5.01
N ASN A 15 -6.68 7.10 -5.61
CA ASN A 15 -5.37 6.66 -5.12
C ASN A 15 -5.01 7.33 -3.79
N SER A 16 -5.33 8.62 -3.61
CA SER A 16 -5.16 9.32 -2.33
C SER A 16 -5.98 8.64 -1.24
N LYS A 17 -7.24 8.27 -1.54
CA LYS A 17 -8.11 7.55 -0.59
C LYS A 17 -7.52 6.20 -0.18
N ILE A 18 -6.94 5.45 -1.12
CA ILE A 18 -6.22 4.19 -0.82
C ILE A 18 -5.07 4.46 0.16
N TRP A 19 -4.24 5.47 -0.10
CA TRP A 19 -3.15 5.81 0.82
C TRP A 19 -3.63 6.21 2.21
N TYR A 20 -4.67 7.03 2.33
CA TYR A 20 -5.24 7.38 3.63
C TYR A 20 -5.68 6.14 4.40
N VAL A 21 -6.36 5.19 3.75
CA VAL A 21 -6.82 3.96 4.40
C VAL A 21 -5.67 3.03 4.75
N VAL A 22 -4.65 2.90 3.89
CA VAL A 22 -3.44 2.11 4.18
C VAL A 22 -2.69 2.69 5.37
N LEU A 23 -2.48 4.00 5.41
CA LEU A 23 -1.77 4.67 6.51
C LEU A 23 -2.58 4.61 7.82
N ALA A 24 -3.90 4.81 7.77
CA ALA A 24 -4.76 4.64 8.93
C ALA A 24 -4.76 3.20 9.46
N TRP A 25 -4.71 2.19 8.57
CA TRP A 25 -4.57 0.79 8.95
C TRP A 25 -3.22 0.49 9.62
N LEU A 26 -2.19 1.28 9.32
CA LEU A 26 -0.90 1.27 10.02
C LEU A 26 -0.90 2.14 11.30
N GLY A 27 -2.04 2.70 11.71
CA GLY A 27 -2.12 3.59 12.87
C GLY A 27 -1.51 4.97 12.65
N VAL A 28 -1.31 5.39 11.39
CA VAL A 28 -0.68 6.66 11.03
C VAL A 28 -1.72 7.63 10.45
N SER A 29 -1.86 8.79 11.08
CA SER A 29 -2.64 9.91 10.56
C SER A 29 -1.70 10.95 9.96
N VAL A 30 -1.94 11.37 8.71
CA VAL A 30 -1.11 12.36 8.02
C VAL A 30 -1.87 13.10 6.94
N VAL A 31 -1.37 14.28 6.58
CA VAL A 31 -1.57 14.93 5.28
C VAL A 31 -0.65 14.27 4.24
N LEU A 32 -1.23 13.75 3.15
CA LEU A 32 -0.43 13.12 2.08
C LEU A 32 0.46 14.14 1.37
N PRO A 33 1.74 13.81 1.12
CA PRO A 33 2.59 14.58 0.21
C PRO A 33 2.01 14.58 -1.22
N ASN A 34 2.34 15.62 -2.00
CA ASN A 34 1.81 15.81 -3.36
C ASN A 34 2.53 14.99 -4.44
N ASP A 35 3.53 14.17 -4.08
CA ASP A 35 4.28 13.35 -5.03
C ASP A 35 4.75 12.04 -4.41
N ALA A 36 4.91 11.02 -5.26
CA ALA A 36 5.22 9.66 -4.82
C ALA A 36 6.60 9.53 -4.16
N LYS A 37 7.57 10.35 -4.57
CA LYS A 37 8.94 10.33 -4.03
C LYS A 37 8.94 10.91 -2.62
N SER A 38 8.27 12.04 -2.39
CA SER A 38 8.13 12.64 -1.07
C SER A 38 7.39 11.70 -0.12
N LEU A 39 6.32 11.02 -0.57
CA LEU A 39 5.64 10.00 0.22
C LEU A 39 6.58 8.84 0.61
N PHE A 40 7.39 8.34 -0.31
CA PHE A 40 8.38 7.30 -0.02
C PHE A 40 9.41 7.72 1.04
N ILE A 41 10.01 8.90 0.86
CA ILE A 41 11.00 9.45 1.80
C ILE A 41 10.37 9.66 3.17
N TRP A 42 9.18 10.27 3.19
CA TRP A 42 8.40 10.51 4.39
C TRP A 42 8.14 9.21 5.13
N MET A 43 7.57 8.18 4.49
CA MET A 43 7.32 6.86 5.09
C MET A 43 8.62 6.23 5.65
N GLY A 44 9.74 6.33 4.94
CA GLY A 44 11.04 5.82 5.40
C GLY A 44 11.66 6.56 6.59
N GLY A 45 11.19 7.79 6.87
CA GLY A 45 11.66 8.66 7.95
C GLY A 45 10.97 8.44 9.30
N PHE A 46 9.78 7.82 9.34
CA PHE A 46 8.99 7.66 10.57
C PHE A 46 9.63 6.79 11.63
N VAL A 47 10.51 5.87 11.23
CA VAL A 47 10.84 4.73 12.08
C VAL A 47 12.33 4.46 12.10
N ARG A 48 12.88 4.51 13.32
CA ARG A 48 14.27 4.15 13.61
C ARG A 48 14.48 2.65 13.78
N VAL A 49 13.42 1.91 14.14
CA VAL A 49 13.47 0.46 14.34
C VAL A 49 13.54 -0.25 12.99
N ARG A 50 14.66 -0.95 12.72
CA ARG A 50 14.94 -1.60 11.42
C ARG A 50 13.82 -2.54 10.96
N ARG A 51 13.24 -3.34 11.86
CA ARG A 51 12.15 -4.28 11.54
C ARG A 51 10.89 -3.55 11.07
N VAL A 52 10.45 -2.54 11.82
CA VAL A 52 9.27 -1.73 11.48
C VAL A 52 9.52 -0.93 10.21
N LYS A 53 10.73 -0.41 10.00
CA LYS A 53 11.11 0.27 8.75
C LYS A 53 10.98 -0.64 7.52
N ARG A 54 11.36 -1.93 7.66
CA ARG A 54 11.15 -2.93 6.59
C ARG A 54 9.68 -3.14 6.28
N LEU A 55 8.82 -3.23 7.31
CA LEU A 55 7.37 -3.36 7.15
C LEU A 55 6.79 -2.17 6.39
N ILE A 56 7.14 -0.95 6.80
CA ILE A 56 6.67 0.28 6.14
C ILE A 56 7.05 0.31 4.65
N PHE A 57 8.28 -0.08 4.30
CA PHE A 57 8.67 -0.15 2.89
C PHE A 57 7.91 -1.23 2.11
N ILE A 58 7.61 -2.38 2.73
CA ILE A 58 6.75 -3.39 2.10
C ILE A 58 5.38 -2.80 1.79
N PHE A 59 4.75 -2.09 2.74
CA PHE A 59 3.47 -1.43 2.51
C PHE A 59 3.54 -0.40 1.38
N TRP A 60 4.62 0.37 1.31
CA TRP A 60 4.81 1.31 0.21
C TRP A 60 4.86 0.57 -1.15
N HIS A 61 5.72 -0.44 -1.27
CA HIS A 61 5.88 -1.18 -2.52
C HIS A 61 4.61 -1.92 -2.94
N VAL A 62 3.92 -2.56 -2.01
CA VAL A 62 2.68 -3.30 -2.28
C VAL A 62 1.57 -2.35 -2.72
N THR A 63 1.43 -1.19 -2.08
CA THR A 63 0.41 -0.21 -2.47
C THR A 63 0.68 0.30 -3.89
N VAL A 64 1.92 0.70 -4.20
CA VAL A 64 2.31 1.13 -5.55
C VAL A 64 2.06 0.03 -6.59
N TRP A 65 2.41 -1.22 -6.26
CA TRP A 65 2.18 -2.38 -7.13
C TRP A 65 0.69 -2.62 -7.41
N CYS A 66 -0.15 -2.58 -6.37
CA CYS A 66 -1.59 -2.75 -6.51
C CYS A 66 -2.23 -1.62 -7.35
N LEU A 67 -1.83 -0.37 -7.12
CA LEU A 67 -2.32 0.77 -7.90
C LEU A 67 -1.91 0.67 -9.37
N TRP A 68 -0.66 0.27 -9.63
CA TRP A 68 -0.17 0.01 -11.00
C TRP A 68 -0.97 -1.09 -11.71
N ASN A 69 -1.19 -2.22 -11.03
CA ASN A 69 -1.95 -3.33 -11.60
C ASN A 69 -3.41 -2.98 -11.84
N LEU A 70 -4.04 -2.24 -10.93
CA LEU A 70 -5.41 -1.75 -11.10
C LEU A 70 -5.51 -0.88 -12.35
N ARG A 71 -4.58 0.06 -12.55
CA ARG A 71 -4.52 0.89 -13.76
C ARG A 71 -4.40 0.03 -15.02
N ASN A 72 -3.52 -0.97 -15.01
CA ASN A 72 -3.34 -1.85 -16.16
C ASN A 72 -4.60 -2.68 -16.44
N GLN A 73 -5.31 -3.16 -15.41
CA GLN A 73 -6.57 -3.89 -15.60
C GLN A 73 -7.63 -3.00 -16.27
N ILE A 74 -7.75 -1.74 -15.84
CA ILE A 74 -8.69 -0.79 -16.46
C ILE A 74 -8.35 -0.59 -17.95
N ILE A 75 -7.06 -0.37 -18.27
CA ILE A 75 -6.61 -0.09 -19.64
C ILE A 75 -6.74 -1.31 -20.56
N PHE A 76 -6.36 -2.50 -20.08
CA PHE A 76 -6.23 -3.70 -20.93
C PHE A 76 -7.41 -4.66 -20.85
N LYS A 77 -8.22 -4.60 -19.78
CA LYS A 77 -9.34 -5.53 -19.55
C LYS A 77 -10.70 -4.84 -19.47
N SER A 78 -10.74 -3.51 -19.52
CA SER A 78 -11.98 -2.72 -19.35
C SER A 78 -12.71 -3.02 -18.03
N ASP A 79 -11.96 -3.45 -17.01
CA ASP A 79 -12.51 -3.73 -15.68
C ASP A 79 -12.88 -2.45 -14.93
N SER A 80 -13.81 -2.57 -13.99
CA SER A 80 -14.23 -1.45 -13.14
C SER A 80 -13.27 -1.20 -11.96
N ILE A 81 -13.21 0.04 -11.50
CA ILE A 81 -12.39 0.44 -10.34
C ILE A 81 -13.14 0.09 -9.06
N GLU A 82 -12.70 -0.96 -8.35
CA GLU A 82 -13.27 -1.31 -7.06
C GLU A 82 -12.30 -1.03 -5.90
N PHE A 83 -12.67 -0.07 -5.05
CA PHE A 83 -11.89 0.35 -3.90
C PHE A 83 -11.62 -0.81 -2.91
N LEU A 84 -12.67 -1.57 -2.59
CA LEU A 84 -12.61 -2.65 -1.61
C LEU A 84 -11.74 -3.80 -2.12
N ALA A 85 -11.85 -4.16 -3.40
CA ALA A 85 -10.99 -5.14 -4.03
C ALA A 85 -9.51 -4.72 -4.01
N CYS A 86 -9.21 -3.45 -4.32
CA CYS A 86 -7.85 -2.93 -4.25
C CYS A 86 -7.28 -3.02 -2.83
N MET A 87 -8.05 -2.60 -1.82
CA MET A 87 -7.64 -2.74 -0.41
C MET A 87 -7.45 -4.21 -0.01
N ALA A 88 -8.33 -5.12 -0.42
CA ALA A 88 -8.19 -6.54 -0.15
C ALA A 88 -6.90 -7.10 -0.76
N HIS A 89 -6.58 -6.74 -2.01
CA HIS A 89 -5.31 -7.11 -2.65
C HIS A 89 -4.10 -6.57 -1.89
N ILE A 90 -4.13 -5.31 -1.43
CA ILE A 90 -3.03 -4.74 -0.62
C ILE A 90 -2.84 -5.57 0.66
N LYS A 91 -3.92 -5.94 1.37
CA LYS A 91 -3.83 -6.77 2.58
C LYS A 91 -3.24 -8.15 2.31
N ILE A 92 -3.70 -8.83 1.25
CA ILE A 92 -3.24 -10.17 0.87
C ILE A 92 -1.77 -10.14 0.44
N ILE A 93 -1.41 -9.25 -0.48
CA ILE A 93 -0.07 -9.19 -1.07
C ILE A 93 0.96 -8.74 -0.03
N SER A 94 0.62 -7.81 0.86
CA SER A 94 1.52 -7.40 1.96
C SER A 94 1.82 -8.53 2.93
N TRP A 95 0.79 -9.31 3.30
CA TRP A 95 0.96 -10.51 4.12
C TRP A 95 1.84 -11.54 3.41
N GLN A 96 1.52 -11.85 2.15
CA GLN A 96 2.30 -12.79 1.34
C GLN A 96 3.76 -12.35 1.19
N TRP A 97 4.03 -11.09 0.84
CA TRP A 97 5.40 -10.62 0.62
C TRP A 97 6.25 -10.64 1.90
N LEU A 98 5.62 -10.45 3.05
CA LEU A 98 6.28 -10.50 4.34
C LEU A 98 6.59 -11.94 4.80
N PHE A 99 5.66 -12.87 4.56
CA PHE A 99 5.72 -14.22 5.14
C PHE A 99 6.11 -15.32 4.14
N SER A 100 5.98 -15.09 2.84
CA SER A 100 6.32 -16.06 1.78
C SER A 100 7.83 -16.28 1.63
N LYS A 101 8.68 -15.36 2.11
CA LYS A 101 10.14 -15.43 1.86
C LYS A 101 10.98 -16.17 2.89
N ASN A 102 10.46 -16.52 4.08
CA ASN A 102 11.34 -16.99 5.16
C ASN A 102 11.13 -18.44 5.62
N GLY A 103 10.15 -19.20 5.10
CA GLY A 103 9.79 -20.48 5.73
C GLY A 103 9.42 -20.35 7.22
N VAL A 104 9.25 -19.10 7.70
CA VAL A 104 8.96 -18.77 9.08
C VAL A 104 7.49 -19.10 9.27
N LYS A 105 7.24 -20.13 10.08
CA LYS A 105 5.96 -20.32 10.74
C LYS A 105 5.67 -19.05 11.53
N THR A 106 4.90 -18.14 10.95
CA THR A 106 4.46 -16.96 11.66
C THR A 106 3.17 -17.30 12.39
N SER A 107 3.14 -16.95 13.67
CA SER A 107 1.97 -17.13 14.53
C SER A 107 0.83 -16.16 14.20
N LEU A 108 1.07 -15.19 13.30
CA LEU A 108 0.09 -14.17 12.93
C LEU A 108 -0.79 -14.68 11.80
N PHE A 109 -2.00 -15.10 12.17
CA PHE A 109 -3.06 -15.41 11.24
C PHE A 109 -3.38 -14.22 10.34
N PHE A 110 -3.77 -14.49 9.09
CA PHE A 110 -4.19 -13.46 8.15
C PHE A 110 -5.34 -12.60 8.70
N SER A 111 -6.21 -13.18 9.54
CA SER A 111 -7.27 -12.44 10.24
C SER A 111 -6.71 -11.37 11.18
N SER A 112 -5.71 -11.70 12.01
CA SER A 112 -5.03 -10.75 12.89
C SER A 112 -4.31 -9.67 12.07
N TRP A 113 -3.66 -10.05 10.96
CA TRP A 113 -3.05 -9.11 10.03
C TRP A 113 -4.06 -8.10 9.49
N CYS A 114 -5.22 -8.57 9.03
CA CYS A 114 -6.29 -7.72 8.50
C CYS A 114 -6.79 -6.66 9.49
N CYS A 115 -6.70 -6.92 10.79
CA CYS A 115 -7.07 -6.01 11.86
C CYS A 115 -5.95 -5.01 12.17
N CYS A 116 -4.73 -5.48 12.47
CA CYS A 116 -3.58 -4.63 12.81
C CYS A 116 -2.27 -5.31 12.34
N PRO A 117 -1.58 -4.76 11.33
CA PRO A 117 -0.38 -5.39 10.77
C PRO A 117 0.93 -4.91 11.41
N LEU A 118 0.88 -3.86 12.24
CA LEU A 118 2.00 -3.33 13.03
C LEU A 118 1.88 -3.70 14.51
#